data_AF-A0A7Y2HRS4-F1
#
_entry.id   AF-A0A7Y2HRS4-F1
#
_cell.length_a   1.000
_cell.length_b   1.000
_cell.length_c   1.000
_cell.angle_alpha   90.00
_cell.angle_beta   90.00
_cell.angle_gamma   90.00
#
_symmetry.space_group_name_H-M   'P 1'
#
loop_
_entity.id
_entity.type
_entity.pdbx_description
1 polymer ?
#
loop_
_entity_poly.entity_id
_entity_poly.type
_entity_poly.pdbx_seq_one_letter_code
_entity_poly.pdbx_strand_id
1 'polypeptide(L)'
;LANAFFKAGRFELALDLCDELLANEPQNADYEVLRAASLVKLGRYEEATRSYEQLLETRPDDAEILLRYSVALRIVGRSEDAIRASRQVLVQQPDNGEAYWNLANMKTFRFESAEVAAMRGALDNEGMAVGSRIYLLFALGKAMADAGQFDESFRFYFDGNELAKSLGRYNPEDNAALARRSLQVFTREFFEARTGGCAAPDPIFIVGLPRSGSTLLEQILANHSAIDATMELSEITAMVRSLDNPDRSGAASRYPGVVAELGAEELTRLGEEYLKRTRCFRGERRHFIDKAPHNFLHIGLIASILPNAKIIDARRNPLASGWSIYTQHFARGTNYTYDLQHIGLYYRDYLSLMDHWHAVLPGKILTVQYEDVVEDMERELRRILDYCALEFEPACLDFYKSKRAVATVSSEQVRQPIYSSALDHWKNYERHLGPLKAALRDTTS
;
A
#
# COMPACT_ATOMS: atom_id res chain seq x y z
N LEU A 1 -13.44 -5.83 -25.78
CA LEU A 1 -14.10 -6.28 -24.54
C LEU A 1 -13.12 -6.42 -23.37
N ALA A 2 -11.95 -7.06 -23.54
CA ALA A 2 -10.94 -7.23 -22.48
C ALA A 2 -10.56 -5.92 -21.76
N ASN A 3 -10.29 -4.86 -22.54
CA ASN A 3 -10.03 -3.51 -21.99
C ASN A 3 -11.17 -2.97 -21.11
N ALA A 4 -12.43 -3.30 -21.43
CA ALA A 4 -13.57 -2.89 -20.62
C ALA A 4 -13.62 -3.66 -19.29
N PHE A 5 -13.35 -4.97 -19.31
CA PHE A 5 -13.21 -5.77 -18.09
C PHE A 5 -12.07 -5.26 -17.21
N PHE A 6 -10.91 -4.97 -17.79
CA PHE A 6 -9.76 -4.40 -17.07
C PHE A 6 -10.11 -3.07 -16.40
N LYS A 7 -10.75 -2.14 -17.14
CA LYS A 7 -11.19 -0.84 -16.60
C LYS A 7 -12.26 -1.00 -15.51
N ALA A 8 -13.10 -2.03 -15.59
CA ALA A 8 -14.10 -2.37 -14.58
C ALA A 8 -13.53 -3.14 -13.37
N GLY A 9 -12.22 -3.41 -13.33
CA GLY A 9 -11.58 -4.16 -12.26
C GLY A 9 -11.82 -5.68 -12.30
N ARG A 10 -12.43 -6.20 -13.39
CA ARG A 10 -12.64 -7.64 -13.59
C ARG A 10 -11.41 -8.25 -14.26
N PHE A 11 -10.31 -8.33 -13.51
CA PHE A 11 -9.00 -8.70 -14.06
C PHE A 11 -8.91 -10.16 -14.50
N GLU A 12 -9.60 -11.10 -13.84
CA GLU A 12 -9.66 -12.51 -14.30
C GLU A 12 -10.31 -12.62 -15.67
N LEU A 13 -11.49 -12.00 -15.86
CA LEU A 13 -12.17 -11.99 -17.16
C LEU A 13 -11.36 -11.27 -18.25
N ALA A 14 -10.59 -10.25 -17.87
CA ALA A 14 -9.68 -9.58 -18.80
C ALA A 14 -8.52 -10.51 -19.21
N LEU A 15 -7.97 -11.26 -18.25
CA LEU A 15 -6.90 -12.22 -18.47
C LEU A 15 -7.36 -13.39 -19.35
N ASP A 16 -8.48 -14.03 -19.01
CA ASP A 16 -9.03 -15.17 -19.77
C ASP A 16 -9.26 -14.79 -21.24
N LEU A 17 -9.86 -13.62 -21.48
CA LEU A 17 -10.09 -13.13 -22.83
C LEU A 17 -8.79 -12.77 -23.56
N CYS A 18 -7.78 -12.24 -22.85
CA CYS A 18 -6.45 -12.03 -23.42
C CYS A 18 -5.81 -13.36 -23.85
N ASP A 19 -5.91 -14.41 -23.02
CA ASP A 19 -5.38 -15.75 -23.32
C ASP A 19 -6.07 -16.35 -24.57
N GLU A 20 -7.40 -16.21 -24.69
CA GLU A 20 -8.15 -16.62 -25.88
C GLU A 20 -7.73 -15.84 -27.14
N LEU A 21 -7.51 -14.53 -27.02
CA LEU A 21 -7.06 -13.69 -28.13
C LEU A 21 -5.64 -14.06 -28.59
N LEU A 22 -4.74 -14.31 -27.64
CA LEU A 22 -3.35 -14.71 -27.93
C LEU A 22 -3.25 -16.13 -28.48
N ALA A 23 -4.20 -17.02 -28.17
CA ALA A 23 -4.26 -18.33 -28.83
C ALA A 23 -4.51 -18.21 -30.35
N ASN A 24 -5.20 -17.16 -30.79
CA ASN A 24 -5.48 -16.89 -32.20
C ASN A 24 -4.45 -15.96 -32.86
N GLU A 25 -3.91 -15.00 -32.11
CA GLU A 25 -2.90 -14.04 -32.56
C GLU A 25 -1.69 -14.01 -31.59
N PRO A 26 -0.81 -15.04 -31.59
CA PRO A 26 0.23 -15.20 -30.56
C PRO A 26 1.31 -14.10 -30.51
N GLN A 27 1.39 -13.27 -31.55
CA GLN A 27 2.37 -12.19 -31.67
C GLN A 27 1.74 -10.79 -31.48
N ASN A 28 0.47 -10.72 -31.08
CA ASN A 28 -0.20 -9.45 -30.85
C ASN A 28 0.26 -8.82 -29.52
N ALA A 29 1.16 -7.84 -29.62
CA ALA A 29 1.76 -7.20 -28.46
C ALA A 29 0.75 -6.44 -27.58
N ASP A 30 -0.32 -5.87 -28.14
CA ASP A 30 -1.30 -5.13 -27.35
C ASP A 30 -2.08 -6.07 -26.42
N TYR A 31 -2.35 -7.30 -26.90
CA TYR A 31 -2.98 -8.33 -26.08
C TYR A 31 -2.03 -8.81 -24.97
N GLU A 32 -0.75 -9.00 -25.27
CA GLU A 32 0.24 -9.41 -24.26
C GLU A 32 0.51 -8.30 -23.23
N VAL A 33 0.49 -7.02 -23.62
CA VAL A 33 0.58 -5.89 -22.68
C VAL A 33 -0.62 -5.86 -21.72
N LEU A 34 -1.83 -6.06 -22.24
CA LEU A 34 -3.04 -6.10 -21.40
C LEU A 34 -3.07 -7.35 -20.51
N ARG A 35 -2.57 -8.48 -21.01
CA ARG A 35 -2.37 -9.72 -20.26
C ARG A 35 -1.42 -9.50 -19.09
N ALA A 36 -0.22 -8.97 -19.35
CA ALA A 36 0.77 -8.63 -18.32
C ALA A 36 0.19 -7.67 -17.27
N ALA A 37 -0.51 -6.63 -17.72
CA ALA A 37 -1.17 -5.69 -16.81
C ALA A 37 -2.24 -6.36 -15.93
N SER A 38 -3.02 -7.29 -16.48
CA SER A 38 -4.03 -8.06 -15.75
C SER A 38 -3.38 -9.00 -14.72
N LEU A 39 -2.29 -9.68 -15.10
CA LEU A 39 -1.49 -10.51 -14.19
C LEU A 39 -0.93 -9.71 -13.00
N VAL A 40 -0.39 -8.51 -13.25
CA VAL A 40 0.07 -7.60 -12.18
C VAL A 40 -1.07 -7.22 -11.22
N LYS A 41 -2.29 -7.00 -11.75
CA LYS A 41 -3.47 -6.66 -10.92
C LYS A 41 -4.02 -7.85 -10.15
N LEU A 42 -3.73 -9.08 -10.58
CA LEU A 42 -4.09 -10.32 -9.91
C LEU A 42 -2.99 -10.82 -8.95
N GLY A 43 -1.87 -10.10 -8.82
CA GLY A 43 -0.74 -10.54 -7.99
C GLY A 43 0.13 -11.64 -8.61
N ARG A 44 -0.09 -11.99 -9.88
CA ARG A 44 0.64 -13.04 -10.62
C ARG A 44 1.92 -12.47 -11.26
N TYR A 45 2.83 -11.97 -10.42
CA TYR A 45 3.97 -11.16 -10.86
C TYR A 45 5.01 -11.94 -11.67
N GLU A 46 5.29 -13.19 -11.34
CA GLU A 46 6.23 -14.06 -12.07
C GLU A 46 5.74 -14.38 -13.49
N GLU A 47 4.41 -14.47 -13.67
CA GLU A 47 3.81 -14.60 -14.99
C GLU A 47 3.88 -13.28 -15.76
N ALA A 48 3.59 -12.15 -15.11
CA ALA A 48 3.74 -10.84 -15.72
C ALA A 48 5.19 -10.57 -16.16
N THR A 49 6.20 -10.98 -15.38
CA THR A 49 7.60 -10.84 -15.79
C THR A 49 7.93 -11.64 -17.05
N ARG A 50 7.37 -12.85 -17.19
CA ARG A 50 7.55 -13.65 -18.42
C ARG A 50 6.89 -13.01 -19.63
N SER A 51 5.69 -12.44 -19.46
CA SER A 51 5.03 -11.65 -20.50
C SER A 51 5.88 -10.46 -20.96
N TYR A 52 6.48 -9.73 -20.03
CA TYR A 52 7.35 -8.61 -20.36
C TYR A 52 8.66 -9.07 -21.03
N GLU A 53 9.26 -10.18 -20.58
CA GLU A 53 10.44 -10.77 -21.24
C GLU A 53 10.14 -11.10 -22.70
N GLN A 54 9.00 -11.74 -22.98
CA GLN A 54 8.57 -12.06 -24.35
C GLN A 54 8.33 -10.81 -25.21
N LEU A 55 7.69 -9.78 -24.65
CA LEU A 55 7.50 -8.50 -25.36
C LEU A 55 8.85 -7.86 -25.74
N LEU A 56 9.84 -7.92 -24.84
CA LEU A 56 11.16 -7.33 -25.02
C LEU A 56 12.05 -8.13 -26.00
N GLU A 57 11.74 -9.39 -26.33
CA GLU A 57 12.45 -10.11 -27.40
C GLU A 57 12.26 -9.45 -28.77
N THR A 58 11.07 -8.88 -29.02
CA THR A 58 10.74 -8.21 -30.29
C THR A 58 10.87 -6.70 -30.21
N ARG A 59 10.82 -6.13 -29.00
CA ARG A 59 10.89 -4.69 -28.73
C ARG A 59 11.89 -4.41 -27.59
N PRO A 60 13.19 -4.73 -27.79
CA PRO A 60 14.17 -4.69 -26.70
C PRO A 60 14.32 -3.30 -26.08
N ASP A 61 14.02 -2.26 -26.84
CA ASP A 61 14.16 -0.86 -26.45
C ASP A 61 12.81 -0.16 -26.19
N ASP A 62 11.70 -0.88 -26.01
CA ASP A 62 10.44 -0.21 -25.65
C ASP A 62 10.48 0.29 -24.20
N ALA A 63 10.67 1.61 -24.05
CA ALA A 63 10.81 2.26 -22.75
C ALA A 63 9.60 2.06 -21.83
N GLU A 64 8.37 1.99 -22.35
CA GLU A 64 7.18 1.78 -21.54
C GLU A 64 7.14 0.35 -20.98
N ILE A 65 7.47 -0.63 -21.83
CA ILE A 65 7.57 -2.04 -21.41
C ILE A 65 8.71 -2.22 -20.40
N LEU A 66 9.88 -1.63 -20.64
CA LEU A 66 11.03 -1.68 -19.74
C LEU A 66 10.71 -1.08 -18.36
N LEU A 67 9.97 0.05 -18.31
CA LEU A 67 9.51 0.64 -17.05
C LEU A 67 8.61 -0.33 -16.27
N ARG A 68 7.58 -0.86 -16.91
CA ARG A 68 6.64 -1.82 -16.29
C ARG A 68 7.36 -3.10 -15.84
N TYR A 69 8.28 -3.60 -16.66
CA TYR A 69 9.11 -4.76 -16.38
C TYR A 69 10.01 -4.53 -15.16
N SER A 70 10.68 -3.37 -15.08
CA SER A 70 11.54 -3.02 -13.93
C SER A 70 10.76 -3.02 -12.60
N VAL A 71 9.52 -2.54 -12.61
CA VAL A 71 8.65 -2.57 -11.44
C VAL A 71 8.27 -4.00 -11.06
N ALA A 72 7.89 -4.84 -12.05
CA ALA A 72 7.54 -6.23 -11.81
C ALA A 72 8.75 -7.05 -11.28
N LEU A 73 9.94 -6.83 -11.84
CA LEU A 73 11.19 -7.45 -11.40
C LEU A 73 11.52 -7.13 -9.95
N ARG A 74 11.36 -5.86 -9.54
CA ARG A 74 11.53 -5.45 -8.13
C ARG A 74 10.56 -6.18 -7.21
N ILE A 75 9.30 -6.35 -7.61
CA ILE A 75 8.28 -7.03 -6.81
C ILE A 75 8.67 -8.51 -6.56
N VAL A 76 9.16 -9.20 -7.59
CA VAL A 76 9.62 -10.61 -7.47
C VAL A 76 11.04 -10.75 -6.89
N GLY A 77 11.70 -9.65 -6.51
CA GLY A 77 13.02 -9.65 -5.88
C GLY A 77 14.21 -9.82 -6.83
N ARG A 78 14.01 -9.60 -8.15
CA ARG A 78 15.08 -9.57 -9.17
C ARG A 78 15.65 -8.15 -9.30
N SER A 79 16.21 -7.63 -8.21
CA SER A 79 16.56 -6.21 -8.07
C SER A 79 17.66 -5.76 -9.05
N GLU A 80 18.68 -6.59 -9.30
CA GLU A 80 19.72 -6.28 -10.29
C GLU A 80 19.16 -6.17 -11.72
N ASP A 81 18.24 -7.07 -12.09
CA ASP A 81 17.58 -7.02 -13.39
C ASP A 81 16.70 -5.76 -13.51
N ALA A 82 16.01 -5.39 -12.41
CA ALA A 82 15.20 -4.19 -12.35
C ALA A 82 16.06 -2.93 -12.55
N ILE A 83 17.24 -2.86 -11.93
CA ILE A 83 18.19 -1.76 -12.09
C ILE A 83 18.65 -1.67 -13.55
N ARG A 84 19.02 -2.80 -14.18
CA ARG A 84 19.42 -2.82 -15.58
C ARG A 84 18.30 -2.32 -16.50
N ALA A 85 17.07 -2.80 -16.31
CA ALA A 85 15.92 -2.35 -17.10
C ALA A 85 15.65 -0.85 -16.93
N SER A 86 15.67 -0.31 -15.70
CA SER A 86 15.51 1.13 -15.47
C SER A 86 16.65 1.96 -16.09
N ARG A 87 17.90 1.49 -16.02
CA ARG A 87 19.03 2.16 -16.68
C ARG A 87 18.93 2.14 -18.20
N GLN A 88 18.39 1.07 -18.79
CA GLN A 88 18.15 1.02 -20.23
C GLN A 88 17.13 2.07 -20.68
N VAL A 89 16.09 2.32 -19.88
CA VAL A 89 15.16 3.45 -20.13
C VAL A 89 15.91 4.78 -20.14
N LEU A 90 16.81 4.99 -19.17
CA LEU A 90 17.60 6.22 -19.06
C LEU A 90 18.61 6.42 -20.20
N VAL A 91 19.05 5.36 -20.88
CA VAL A 91 19.87 5.50 -22.10
C VAL A 91 19.07 6.15 -23.23
N GLN A 92 17.79 5.82 -23.36
CA GLN A 92 16.93 6.34 -24.42
C GLN A 92 16.24 7.66 -24.06
N GLN A 93 15.90 7.81 -22.79
CA GLN A 93 15.17 8.94 -22.23
C GLN A 93 15.92 9.44 -20.98
N PRO A 94 17.02 10.21 -21.14
CA PRO A 94 17.89 10.61 -20.03
C PRO A 94 17.20 11.47 -18.96
N ASP A 95 16.06 12.07 -19.29
CA ASP A 95 15.23 12.90 -18.42
C ASP A 95 13.97 12.18 -17.90
N ASN A 96 13.88 10.86 -18.08
CA ASN A 96 12.75 10.07 -17.60
C ASN A 96 12.75 9.99 -16.07
N GLY A 97 11.98 10.89 -15.43
CA GLY A 97 11.86 10.95 -13.99
C GLY A 97 11.34 9.66 -13.36
N GLU A 98 10.39 8.98 -14.00
CA GLU A 98 9.81 7.72 -13.47
C GLU A 98 10.88 6.61 -13.36
N ALA A 99 11.79 6.51 -14.32
CA ALA A 99 12.91 5.57 -14.27
C ALA A 99 13.86 5.86 -13.09
N TYR A 100 14.25 7.12 -12.88
CA TYR A 100 15.03 7.51 -11.70
C TYR A 100 14.28 7.23 -10.39
N TRP A 101 12.99 7.52 -10.34
CA TRP A 101 12.19 7.26 -9.17
C TRP A 101 12.02 5.77 -8.88
N ASN A 102 11.89 4.92 -9.90
CA ASN A 102 11.89 3.46 -9.75
C ASN A 102 13.19 2.94 -9.12
N LEU A 103 14.34 3.46 -9.55
CA LEU A 103 15.65 3.17 -8.93
C LEU A 103 15.68 3.65 -7.46
N ALA A 104 15.24 4.87 -7.18
CA ALA A 104 15.18 5.42 -5.83
C ALA A 104 14.26 4.58 -4.90
N ASN A 105 13.16 4.05 -5.43
CA ASN A 105 12.17 3.26 -4.71
C ASN A 105 12.64 1.86 -4.29
N MET A 106 13.76 1.36 -4.82
CA MET A 106 14.37 0.13 -4.29
C MET A 106 14.92 0.34 -2.87
N LYS A 107 15.08 1.59 -2.41
CA LYS A 107 15.56 2.02 -1.08
C LYS A 107 17.00 1.62 -0.73
N THR A 108 17.46 0.44 -1.14
CA THR A 108 18.82 -0.09 -0.98
C THR A 108 19.77 0.38 -2.09
N PHE A 109 19.24 0.73 -3.27
CA PHE A 109 20.01 1.29 -4.38
C PHE A 109 20.73 2.59 -3.95
N ARG A 110 21.82 2.98 -4.60
CA ARG A 110 22.52 4.25 -4.40
C ARG A 110 22.88 4.83 -5.77
N PHE A 111 22.57 6.11 -5.98
CA PHE A 111 22.91 6.77 -7.24
C PHE A 111 24.40 7.10 -7.31
N GLU A 112 24.96 6.97 -8.50
CA GLU A 112 26.30 7.45 -8.80
C GLU A 112 26.31 8.97 -8.93
N SER A 113 27.47 9.61 -8.70
CA SER A 113 27.59 11.07 -8.78
C SER A 113 27.21 11.63 -10.15
N ALA A 114 27.49 10.87 -11.23
CA ALA A 114 27.09 11.23 -12.59
C ALA A 114 25.57 11.20 -12.78
N GLU A 115 24.88 10.19 -12.22
CA GLU A 115 23.41 10.08 -12.27
C GLU A 115 22.76 11.23 -11.49
N VAL A 116 23.33 11.62 -10.34
CA VAL A 116 22.87 12.79 -9.58
C VAL A 116 23.03 14.08 -10.37
N ALA A 117 24.18 14.28 -11.03
CA ALA A 117 24.41 15.44 -11.87
C ALA A 117 23.44 15.49 -13.07
N ALA A 118 23.17 14.34 -13.69
CA ALA A 118 22.19 14.21 -14.77
C ALA A 118 20.78 14.58 -14.31
N MET A 119 20.33 14.07 -13.15
CA MET A 119 19.02 14.42 -12.58
C MET A 119 18.89 15.93 -12.32
N ARG A 120 19.96 16.57 -11.80
CA ARG A 120 19.97 18.03 -11.58
C ARG A 120 19.88 18.80 -12.89
N GLY A 121 20.68 18.44 -13.89
CA GLY A 121 20.62 19.09 -15.21
C GLY A 121 19.26 18.89 -15.89
N ALA A 122 18.61 17.73 -15.69
CA ALA A 122 17.28 17.49 -16.23
C ALA A 122 16.21 18.43 -15.62
N LEU A 123 16.36 18.87 -14.37
CA LEU A 123 15.44 19.84 -13.75
C LEU A 123 15.48 21.24 -14.37
N ASP A 124 16.54 21.57 -15.11
CA ASP A 124 16.66 22.84 -15.84
C ASP A 124 15.81 22.86 -17.13
N ASN A 125 15.29 21.70 -17.56
CA ASN A 125 14.38 21.62 -18.69
C ASN A 125 12.96 22.11 -18.31
N GLU A 126 12.62 23.34 -18.69
CA GLU A 126 11.29 23.93 -18.46
C GLU A 126 10.16 23.18 -19.19
N GLY A 127 10.45 22.48 -20.29
CA GLY A 127 9.49 21.70 -21.07
C GLY A 127 9.13 20.33 -20.47
N MET A 128 9.76 19.95 -19.36
CA MET A 128 9.53 18.66 -18.70
C MET A 128 8.10 18.53 -18.16
N ALA A 129 7.49 17.37 -18.40
CA ALA A 129 6.20 17.03 -17.81
C ALA A 129 6.26 17.11 -16.26
N VAL A 130 5.25 17.75 -15.65
CA VAL A 130 5.20 17.97 -14.19
C VAL A 130 5.35 16.66 -13.41
N GLY A 131 4.77 15.56 -13.90
CA GLY A 131 4.92 14.23 -13.28
C GLY A 131 6.38 13.76 -13.24
N SER A 132 7.11 13.85 -14.35
CA SER A 132 8.53 13.52 -14.41
C SER A 132 9.36 14.42 -13.50
N ARG A 133 9.02 15.72 -13.41
CA ARG A 133 9.69 16.65 -12.50
C ARG A 133 9.50 16.25 -11.04
N ILE A 134 8.28 15.87 -10.64
CA ILE A 134 8.01 15.35 -9.29
C ILE A 134 8.87 14.12 -9.02
N TYR A 135 8.87 13.14 -9.94
CA TYR A 135 9.66 11.92 -9.77
C TYR A 135 11.17 12.18 -9.58
N LEU A 136 11.75 13.09 -10.37
CA LEU A 136 13.15 13.51 -10.22
C LEU A 136 13.43 14.15 -8.86
N LEU A 137 12.55 15.03 -8.38
CA LEU A 137 12.71 15.69 -7.08
C LEU A 137 12.71 14.66 -5.95
N PHE A 138 11.84 13.65 -5.98
CA PHE A 138 11.86 12.57 -4.99
C PHE A 138 13.13 11.68 -5.11
N ALA A 139 13.62 11.42 -6.32
CA ALA A 139 14.85 10.65 -6.53
C ALA A 139 16.09 11.41 -6.02
N LEU A 140 16.18 12.72 -6.27
CA LEU A 140 17.22 13.61 -5.75
C LEU A 140 17.15 13.75 -4.23
N GLY A 141 15.95 13.92 -3.67
CA GLY A 141 15.74 13.95 -2.22
C GLY A 141 16.33 12.71 -1.55
N LYS A 142 16.09 11.54 -2.14
CA LYS A 142 16.67 10.27 -1.69
C LYS A 142 18.19 10.22 -1.90
N ALA A 143 18.70 10.64 -3.06
CA ALA A 143 20.13 10.63 -3.34
C ALA A 143 20.92 11.51 -2.35
N MET A 144 20.38 12.67 -1.99
CA MET A 144 20.99 13.56 -0.99
C MET A 144 20.91 12.99 0.42
N ALA A 145 19.82 12.30 0.76
CA ALA A 145 19.69 11.59 2.05
C ALA A 145 20.80 10.53 2.20
N ASP A 146 21.04 9.76 1.14
CA ASP A 146 22.07 8.73 1.11
C ASP A 146 23.50 9.29 1.22
N ALA A 147 23.71 10.51 0.72
CA ALA A 147 24.97 11.26 0.87
C ALA A 147 25.11 11.97 2.23
N GLY A 148 24.12 11.86 3.13
CA GLY A 148 24.11 12.55 4.42
C GLY A 148 23.78 14.05 4.34
N GLN A 149 23.36 14.54 3.18
CA GLN A 149 23.02 15.95 2.93
C GLN A 149 21.55 16.20 3.26
N PHE A 150 21.19 16.10 4.53
CA PHE A 150 19.78 16.07 4.98
C PHE A 150 18.98 17.35 4.71
N ASP A 151 19.60 18.53 4.81
CA ASP A 151 18.92 19.81 4.53
C ASP A 151 18.59 19.97 3.03
N GLU A 152 19.50 19.55 2.17
CA GLU A 152 19.29 19.58 0.73
C GLU A 152 18.31 18.49 0.29
N SER A 153 18.42 17.30 0.90
CA SER A 153 17.44 16.23 0.75
C SER A 153 16.02 16.71 1.07
N PHE A 154 15.84 17.40 2.20
CA PHE A 154 14.55 17.97 2.58
C PHE A 154 14.03 18.95 1.54
N ARG A 155 14.89 19.84 1.00
CA ARG A 155 14.50 20.81 -0.04
C ARG A 155 13.89 20.10 -1.25
N PHE A 156 14.56 19.08 -1.77
CA PHE A 156 14.06 18.33 -2.92
C PHE A 156 12.73 17.62 -2.63
N TYR A 157 12.59 17.01 -1.45
CA TYR A 157 11.30 16.44 -1.05
C TYR A 157 10.23 17.51 -0.93
N PHE A 158 10.53 18.67 -0.34
CA PHE A 158 9.61 19.78 -0.20
C PHE A 158 9.11 20.26 -1.57
N ASP A 159 10.02 20.55 -2.50
CA ASP A 159 9.67 21.03 -3.84
C ASP A 159 8.83 19.99 -4.61
N GLY A 160 9.18 18.71 -4.51
CA GLY A 160 8.42 17.62 -5.12
C GLY A 160 7.01 17.46 -4.53
N ASN A 161 6.90 17.60 -3.21
CA ASN A 161 5.64 17.54 -2.48
C ASN A 161 4.73 18.73 -2.81
N GLU A 162 5.25 19.96 -2.89
CA GLU A 162 4.46 21.14 -3.25
C GLU A 162 3.91 21.05 -4.68
N LEU A 163 4.72 20.54 -5.63
CA LEU A 163 4.23 20.24 -6.97
C LEU A 163 3.15 19.16 -6.96
N ALA A 164 3.36 18.04 -6.26
CA ALA A 164 2.36 16.96 -6.18
C ALA A 164 1.05 17.43 -5.53
N LYS A 165 1.15 18.23 -4.47
CA LYS A 165 0.03 18.88 -3.78
C LYS A 165 -0.74 19.81 -4.72
N SER A 166 -0.08 20.56 -5.60
CA SER A 166 -0.74 21.44 -6.56
C SER A 166 -1.62 20.69 -7.60
N LEU A 167 -1.32 19.42 -7.85
CA LEU A 167 -2.07 18.57 -8.79
C LEU A 167 -3.27 17.86 -8.14
N GLY A 168 -3.32 17.82 -6.81
CA GLY A 168 -4.34 17.11 -6.04
C GLY A 168 -5.22 18.06 -5.23
N ARG A 169 -6.43 17.60 -4.91
CA ARG A 169 -7.25 18.24 -3.87
C ARG A 169 -7.24 17.36 -2.63
N TYR A 170 -7.02 17.98 -1.47
CA TYR A 170 -7.15 17.35 -0.17
C TYR A 170 -7.75 18.35 0.80
N ASN A 171 -8.73 17.91 1.58
CA ASN A 171 -9.30 18.65 2.68
C ASN A 171 -9.23 17.78 3.93
N PRO A 172 -8.44 18.14 4.96
CA PRO A 172 -8.36 17.39 6.21
C PRO A 172 -9.73 17.15 6.86
N GLU A 173 -10.66 18.09 6.70
CA GLU A 173 -11.99 17.99 7.28
C GLU A 173 -12.82 16.82 6.73
N ASP A 174 -12.55 16.37 5.50
CA ASP A 174 -13.28 15.25 4.91
C ASP A 174 -13.02 13.95 5.70
N ASN A 175 -11.77 13.74 6.12
CA ASN A 175 -11.37 12.59 6.93
C ASN A 175 -11.84 12.73 8.38
N ALA A 176 -11.67 13.91 8.98
CA ALA A 176 -12.16 14.17 10.32
C ALA A 176 -13.68 13.99 10.42
N ALA A 177 -14.44 14.44 9.41
CA ALA A 177 -15.88 14.24 9.36
C ALA A 177 -16.26 12.77 9.19
N LEU A 178 -15.55 12.01 8.36
CA LEU A 178 -15.75 10.57 8.25
C LEU A 178 -15.48 9.87 9.59
N ALA A 179 -14.37 10.19 10.26
CA ALA A 179 -14.02 9.65 11.57
C ALA A 179 -15.13 9.91 12.60
N ARG A 180 -15.59 11.16 12.72
CA ARG A 180 -16.68 11.52 13.64
C ARG A 180 -17.98 10.77 13.34
N ARG A 181 -18.36 10.61 12.06
CA ARG A 181 -19.54 9.81 11.70
C ARG A 181 -19.37 8.33 12.04
N SER A 182 -18.17 7.76 11.85
CA SER A 182 -17.87 6.39 12.27
C SER A 182 -18.02 6.19 13.77
N LEU A 183 -17.49 7.11 14.58
CA LEU A 183 -17.64 7.09 16.04
C LEU A 183 -19.12 7.13 16.47
N GLN A 184 -19.94 7.93 15.79
CA GLN A 184 -21.38 8.06 16.07
C GLN A 184 -22.20 6.83 15.68
N VAL A 185 -21.87 6.19 14.54
CA VAL A 185 -22.64 5.06 14.01
C VAL A 185 -22.28 3.76 14.71
N PHE A 186 -21.00 3.51 14.92
CA PHE A 186 -20.50 2.23 15.39
C PHE A 186 -20.20 2.26 16.89
N THR A 187 -21.24 2.28 17.71
CA THR A 187 -21.09 2.24 19.18
C THR A 187 -20.97 0.81 19.72
N ARG A 188 -20.76 0.66 21.02
CA ARG A 188 -20.82 -0.66 21.67
C ARG A 188 -22.20 -1.30 21.49
N GLU A 189 -23.24 -0.51 21.70
CA GLU A 189 -24.64 -0.94 21.56
C GLU A 189 -24.95 -1.37 20.12
N PHE A 190 -24.36 -0.68 19.12
CA PHE A 190 -24.46 -1.10 17.73
C PHE A 190 -23.97 -2.54 17.53
N PHE A 191 -22.80 -2.88 18.08
CA PHE A 191 -22.23 -4.21 17.88
C PHE A 191 -22.89 -5.29 18.74
N GLU A 192 -23.28 -4.97 19.97
CA GLU A 192 -23.98 -5.89 20.86
C GLU A 192 -25.38 -6.25 20.34
N ALA A 193 -26.08 -5.29 19.72
CA ALA A 193 -27.39 -5.53 19.13
C ALA A 193 -27.32 -6.23 17.76
N ARG A 194 -26.13 -6.33 17.15
CA ARG A 194 -26.00 -6.84 15.78
C ARG A 194 -25.91 -8.36 15.75
N THR A 195 -26.66 -8.94 14.82
CA THR A 195 -26.58 -10.36 14.44
C THR A 195 -26.34 -10.48 12.93
N GLY A 196 -25.86 -11.64 12.50
CA GLY A 196 -25.48 -11.91 11.11
C GLY A 196 -23.98 -11.74 10.86
N GLY A 197 -23.63 -11.57 9.58
CA GLY A 197 -22.24 -11.58 9.11
C GLY A 197 -21.75 -13.01 8.83
N CYS A 198 -20.75 -13.11 7.96
CA CYS A 198 -20.18 -14.41 7.61
C CYS A 198 -19.24 -14.90 8.73
N ALA A 199 -19.52 -16.09 9.25
CA ALA A 199 -18.81 -16.66 10.40
C ALA A 199 -17.39 -17.18 10.09
N ALA A 200 -16.95 -17.11 8.83
CA ALA A 200 -15.65 -17.54 8.38
C ALA A 200 -14.51 -16.87 9.18
N PRO A 201 -13.65 -17.64 9.88
CA PRO A 201 -12.53 -17.09 10.67
C PRO A 201 -11.26 -16.88 9.84
N ASP A 202 -11.30 -17.23 8.55
CA ASP A 202 -10.19 -17.23 7.60
C ASP A 202 -9.50 -15.85 7.44
N PRO A 203 -10.22 -14.70 7.39
CA PRO A 203 -9.61 -13.41 7.12
C PRO A 203 -8.78 -12.86 8.29
N ILE A 204 -7.55 -12.45 7.99
CA ILE A 204 -6.69 -11.63 8.84
C ILE A 204 -6.48 -10.30 8.14
N PHE A 205 -6.95 -9.20 8.72
CA PHE A 205 -6.71 -7.86 8.23
C PHE A 205 -5.46 -7.27 8.88
N ILE A 206 -4.55 -6.75 8.08
CA ILE A 206 -3.45 -5.90 8.59
C ILE A 206 -3.74 -4.47 8.15
N VAL A 207 -4.07 -3.63 9.13
CA VAL A 207 -4.46 -2.23 8.95
C VAL A 207 -3.40 -1.30 9.56
N GLY A 208 -3.57 0.00 9.36
CA GLY A 208 -2.73 1.03 9.95
C GLY A 208 -2.47 2.16 8.97
N LEU A 209 -1.44 2.95 9.23
CA LEU A 209 -0.97 3.93 8.24
C LEU A 209 0.05 3.31 7.28
N PRO A 210 0.19 3.83 6.05
CA PRO A 210 1.34 3.51 5.23
C PRO A 210 2.63 3.74 6.04
N ARG A 211 3.66 2.92 5.77
CA ARG A 211 4.98 3.07 6.40
C ARG A 211 5.05 2.78 7.92
N SER A 212 4.02 2.13 8.48
CA SER A 212 3.98 1.70 9.88
C SER A 212 4.51 0.28 10.15
N GLY A 213 5.02 -0.42 9.13
CA GLY A 213 5.51 -1.80 9.27
C GLY A 213 4.49 -2.88 8.90
N SER A 214 3.33 -2.52 8.35
CA SER A 214 2.31 -3.50 7.91
C SER A 214 2.82 -4.55 6.92
N THR A 215 3.66 -4.18 5.96
CA THR A 215 4.31 -5.15 5.03
C THR A 215 5.26 -6.11 5.75
N LEU A 216 5.95 -5.66 6.80
CA LEU A 216 6.83 -6.53 7.58
C LEU A 216 5.99 -7.59 8.31
N LEU A 217 4.90 -7.17 8.97
CA LEU A 217 3.99 -8.10 9.64
C LEU A 217 3.37 -9.10 8.65
N GLU A 218 2.92 -8.63 7.49
CA GLU A 218 2.43 -9.50 6.42
C GLU A 218 3.49 -10.52 6.02
N GLN A 219 4.74 -10.08 5.80
CA GLN A 219 5.83 -10.94 5.37
C GLN A 219 6.22 -11.98 6.43
N ILE A 220 6.22 -11.60 7.71
CA ILE A 220 6.44 -12.51 8.83
C ILE A 220 5.37 -13.60 8.84
N LEU A 221 4.10 -13.20 8.81
CA LEU A 221 2.98 -14.14 8.89
C LEU A 221 2.81 -14.98 7.62
N ALA A 222 3.18 -14.47 6.44
CA ALA A 222 3.17 -15.20 5.18
C ALA A 222 4.04 -16.46 5.20
N ASN A 223 5.02 -16.54 6.11
CA ASN A 223 5.88 -17.71 6.25
C ASN A 223 5.28 -18.81 7.12
N HIS A 224 4.13 -18.58 7.77
CA HIS A 224 3.40 -19.62 8.47
C HIS A 224 2.67 -20.52 7.48
N SER A 225 2.80 -21.84 7.63
CA SER A 225 2.18 -22.86 6.75
C SER A 225 0.66 -22.76 6.58
N ALA A 226 -0.05 -22.14 7.52
CA ALA A 226 -1.51 -22.00 7.54
C ALA A 226 -2.02 -20.68 6.94
N ILE A 227 -1.13 -19.77 6.53
CA ILE A 227 -1.48 -18.42 6.06
C ILE A 227 -1.07 -18.23 4.60
N ASP A 228 -2.02 -17.80 3.78
CA ASP A 228 -1.77 -17.19 2.48
C ASP A 228 -1.64 -15.66 2.63
N ALA A 229 -0.60 -15.07 2.06
CA ALA A 229 -0.48 -13.61 2.00
C ALA A 229 -0.84 -13.13 0.61
N THR A 230 -1.82 -12.22 0.53
CA THR A 230 -2.37 -11.74 -0.74
C THR A 230 -1.61 -10.50 -1.22
N MET A 231 -2.27 -9.34 -1.27
CA MET A 231 -1.74 -8.03 -1.64
C MET A 231 -2.56 -6.94 -0.92
N GLU A 232 -2.42 -5.67 -1.33
CA GLU A 232 -3.35 -4.61 -0.90
C GLU A 232 -4.66 -4.75 -1.68
N LEU A 233 -5.66 -5.40 -1.09
CA LEU A 233 -6.94 -5.65 -1.75
C LEU A 233 -7.83 -4.40 -1.75
N SER A 234 -8.58 -4.20 -2.85
CA SER A 234 -9.53 -3.09 -2.99
C SER A 234 -10.96 -3.45 -2.59
N GLU A 235 -11.21 -4.69 -2.14
CA GLU A 235 -12.58 -5.23 -2.05
C GLU A 235 -13.43 -4.52 -1.01
N ILE A 236 -12.89 -4.22 0.18
CA ILE A 236 -13.62 -3.44 1.19
C ILE A 236 -13.97 -2.04 0.64
N THR A 237 -13.02 -1.37 -0.01
CA THR A 237 -13.26 -0.05 -0.62
C THR A 237 -14.31 -0.12 -1.74
N ALA A 238 -14.30 -1.18 -2.56
CA ALA A 238 -15.29 -1.39 -3.61
C ALA A 238 -16.70 -1.65 -3.05
N MET A 239 -16.79 -2.38 -1.93
CA MET A 239 -18.04 -2.58 -1.20
C MET A 239 -18.56 -1.28 -0.60
N VAL A 240 -17.69 -0.49 0.04
CA VAL A 240 -18.06 0.84 0.56
C VAL A 240 -18.63 1.72 -0.55
N ARG A 241 -17.98 1.77 -1.72
CA ARG A 241 -18.49 2.52 -2.89
C ARG A 241 -19.83 1.99 -3.42
N SER A 242 -20.09 0.69 -3.28
CA SER A 242 -21.35 0.09 -3.72
C SER A 242 -22.49 0.36 -2.72
N LEU A 243 -22.17 0.42 -1.42
CA LEU A 243 -23.10 0.81 -0.36
C LEU A 243 -23.40 2.33 -0.40
N ASP A 244 -22.40 3.13 -0.74
CA ASP A 244 -22.51 4.57 -0.91
C ASP A 244 -22.99 4.90 -2.33
N ASN A 245 -24.31 4.74 -2.54
CA ASN A 245 -24.98 4.77 -3.85
C ASN A 245 -24.46 5.86 -4.82
N PRO A 246 -23.79 5.49 -5.93
CA PRO A 246 -23.21 6.44 -6.88
C PRO A 246 -24.23 7.12 -7.81
N ASP A 247 -25.47 6.64 -7.91
CA ASP A 247 -26.49 7.19 -8.84
C ASP A 247 -27.08 8.53 -8.39
N ARG A 248 -26.67 9.04 -7.21
CA ARG A 248 -27.06 10.34 -6.69
C ARG A 248 -25.92 11.34 -6.79
N SER A 249 -25.57 11.73 -8.03
CA SER A 249 -24.57 12.77 -8.25
C SER A 249 -24.95 14.06 -7.48
N GLY A 250 -24.17 14.42 -6.46
CA GLY A 250 -24.37 15.61 -5.65
C GLY A 250 -25.02 15.40 -4.26
N ALA A 251 -25.46 14.19 -3.91
CA ALA A 251 -25.91 13.89 -2.54
C ALA A 251 -24.71 13.63 -1.61
N ALA A 252 -24.82 14.02 -0.34
CA ALA A 252 -23.80 13.70 0.68
C ALA A 252 -23.66 12.19 0.87
N SER A 253 -22.43 11.72 1.09
CA SER A 253 -22.13 10.32 1.41
C SER A 253 -22.98 9.85 2.60
N ARG A 254 -23.64 8.69 2.44
CA ARG A 254 -24.40 8.04 3.51
C ARG A 254 -23.52 7.12 4.35
N TYR A 255 -22.29 6.87 3.92
CA TYR A 255 -21.35 6.06 4.66
C TYR A 255 -20.79 6.84 5.88
N PRO A 256 -20.70 6.20 7.06
CA PRO A 256 -21.02 4.80 7.37
C PRO A 256 -22.47 4.53 7.82
N GLY A 257 -23.35 5.54 7.92
CA GLY A 257 -24.72 5.39 8.41
C GLY A 257 -25.55 4.32 7.70
N VAL A 258 -25.33 4.10 6.40
CA VAL A 258 -25.99 3.03 5.63
C VAL A 258 -25.78 1.63 6.21
N VAL A 259 -24.65 1.38 6.89
CA VAL A 259 -24.36 0.09 7.52
C VAL A 259 -25.31 -0.18 8.69
N ALA A 260 -25.80 0.87 9.36
CA ALA A 260 -26.73 0.72 10.47
C ALA A 260 -28.08 0.13 10.06
N GLU A 261 -28.49 0.40 8.82
CA GLU A 261 -29.77 0.00 8.23
C GLU A 261 -29.76 -1.44 7.69
N LEU A 262 -28.59 -2.10 7.61
CA LEU A 262 -28.48 -3.45 7.05
C LEU A 262 -29.00 -4.52 8.03
N GLY A 263 -29.83 -5.43 7.53
CA GLY A 263 -30.29 -6.60 8.25
C GLY A 263 -29.21 -7.69 8.35
N ALA A 264 -29.49 -8.71 9.17
CA ALA A 264 -28.58 -9.83 9.40
C ALA A 264 -28.26 -10.60 8.10
N GLU A 265 -29.26 -10.80 7.23
CA GLU A 265 -29.09 -11.48 5.95
C GLU A 265 -28.21 -10.68 4.99
N GLU A 266 -28.40 -9.36 4.89
CA GLU A 266 -27.53 -8.51 4.06
C GLU A 266 -26.08 -8.52 4.54
N LEU A 267 -25.85 -8.46 5.86
CA LEU A 267 -24.51 -8.51 6.43
C LEU A 267 -23.81 -9.84 6.13
N THR A 268 -24.53 -10.96 6.28
CA THR A 268 -24.01 -12.29 5.93
C THR A 268 -23.65 -12.35 4.44
N ARG A 269 -24.55 -11.89 3.57
CA ARG A 269 -24.31 -11.86 2.12
C ARG A 269 -23.10 -11.01 1.74
N LEU A 270 -22.89 -9.86 2.38
CA LEU A 270 -21.72 -9.01 2.15
C LEU A 270 -20.42 -9.69 2.59
N GLY A 271 -20.45 -10.40 3.73
CA GLY A 271 -19.31 -11.19 4.20
C GLY A 271 -18.96 -12.33 3.23
N GLU A 272 -19.95 -13.08 2.76
CA GLU A 272 -19.77 -14.15 1.77
C GLU A 272 -19.27 -13.61 0.42
N GLU A 273 -19.80 -12.47 -0.03
CA GLU A 273 -19.33 -11.81 -1.24
C GLU A 273 -17.88 -11.36 -1.10
N TYR A 274 -17.45 -10.90 0.07
CA TYR A 274 -16.05 -10.54 0.32
C TYR A 274 -15.16 -11.77 0.16
N LEU A 275 -15.56 -12.90 0.74
CA LEU A 275 -14.81 -14.15 0.62
C LEU A 275 -14.73 -14.64 -0.82
N LYS A 276 -15.84 -14.53 -1.56
CA LYS A 276 -15.92 -14.91 -2.96
C LYS A 276 -14.99 -14.06 -3.84
N ARG A 277 -15.07 -12.73 -3.71
CA ARG A 277 -14.26 -11.81 -4.55
C ARG A 277 -12.77 -11.92 -4.31
N THR A 278 -12.39 -12.25 -3.09
CA THR A 278 -10.98 -12.34 -2.73
C THR A 278 -10.40 -13.74 -2.97
N ARG A 279 -11.20 -14.73 -3.41
CA ARG A 279 -10.72 -16.10 -3.64
C ARG A 279 -9.59 -16.19 -4.66
N CYS A 280 -9.63 -15.39 -5.72
CA CYS A 280 -8.61 -15.40 -6.77
C CYS A 280 -7.22 -14.93 -6.34
N PHE A 281 -7.10 -14.28 -5.18
CA PHE A 281 -5.82 -13.83 -4.62
C PHE A 281 -5.23 -14.79 -3.59
N ARG A 282 -5.88 -15.94 -3.33
CA ARG A 282 -5.53 -16.85 -2.23
C ARG A 282 -5.19 -18.24 -2.78
N GLY A 283 -4.39 -18.97 -2.01
CA GLY A 283 -4.22 -20.40 -2.19
C GLY A 283 -5.29 -21.20 -1.44
N GLU A 284 -4.89 -22.40 -1.03
CA GLU A 284 -5.73 -23.36 -0.30
C GLU A 284 -5.48 -23.34 1.22
N ARG A 285 -4.74 -22.35 1.74
CA ARG A 285 -4.42 -22.30 3.17
C ARG A 285 -5.62 -21.82 3.97
N ARG A 286 -5.61 -22.18 5.26
CA ARG A 286 -6.72 -21.94 6.20
C ARG A 286 -7.02 -20.46 6.41
N HIS A 287 -5.99 -19.63 6.49
CA HIS A 287 -6.12 -18.20 6.69
C HIS A 287 -5.55 -17.45 5.50
N PHE A 288 -6.02 -16.23 5.29
CA PHE A 288 -5.41 -15.33 4.32
C PHE A 288 -5.33 -13.92 4.89
N ILE A 289 -4.30 -13.19 4.48
CA ILE A 289 -4.08 -11.81 4.89
C ILE A 289 -4.61 -10.86 3.81
N ASP A 290 -5.51 -9.95 4.19
CA ASP A 290 -5.74 -8.70 3.47
C ASP A 290 -4.95 -7.59 4.16
N LYS A 291 -3.85 -7.17 3.52
CA LYS A 291 -3.01 -6.08 4.01
C LYS A 291 -3.28 -4.84 3.18
N ALA A 292 -4.30 -4.09 3.59
CA ALA A 292 -4.60 -2.78 3.04
C ALA A 292 -4.66 -1.79 4.20
N PRO A 293 -3.61 -0.95 4.42
CA PRO A 293 -3.49 -0.12 5.62
C PRO A 293 -4.75 0.70 5.87
N HIS A 294 -5.31 1.34 4.84
CA HIS A 294 -6.48 2.20 4.90
C HIS A 294 -7.78 1.50 5.33
N ASN A 295 -7.83 0.16 5.41
CA ASN A 295 -8.99 -0.56 5.94
C ASN A 295 -9.30 -0.20 7.40
N PHE A 296 -8.40 0.49 8.12
CA PHE A 296 -8.69 1.06 9.45
C PHE A 296 -9.93 1.98 9.45
N LEU A 297 -10.20 2.68 8.33
CA LEU A 297 -11.38 3.53 8.16
C LEU A 297 -12.69 2.73 8.13
N HIS A 298 -12.60 1.43 7.86
CA HIS A 298 -13.71 0.55 7.54
C HIS A 298 -13.86 -0.61 8.53
N ILE A 299 -13.16 -0.59 9.66
CA ILE A 299 -13.24 -1.62 10.70
C ILE A 299 -14.69 -1.84 11.14
N GLY A 300 -15.50 -0.79 11.28
CA GLY A 300 -16.91 -0.93 11.63
C GLY A 300 -17.71 -1.77 10.63
N LEU A 301 -17.45 -1.62 9.32
CA LEU A 301 -18.03 -2.48 8.30
C LEU A 301 -17.46 -3.89 8.38
N ILE A 302 -16.13 -4.05 8.44
CA ILE A 302 -15.44 -5.35 8.50
C ILE A 302 -15.97 -6.20 9.66
N ALA A 303 -16.02 -5.62 10.87
CA ALA A 303 -16.53 -6.31 12.05
C ALA A 303 -18.03 -6.66 11.95
N SER A 304 -18.81 -5.91 11.17
CA SER A 304 -20.24 -6.20 10.93
C SER A 304 -20.45 -7.34 9.94
N ILE A 305 -19.64 -7.44 8.89
CA ILE A 305 -19.80 -8.44 7.83
C ILE A 305 -18.96 -9.71 8.05
N LEU A 306 -17.90 -9.63 8.87
CA LEU A 306 -16.95 -10.70 9.18
C LEU A 306 -16.64 -10.73 10.69
N PRO A 307 -17.61 -11.09 11.54
CA PRO A 307 -17.48 -10.97 13.01
C PRO A 307 -16.35 -11.78 13.64
N ASN A 308 -15.83 -12.79 12.92
CA ASN A 308 -14.74 -13.67 13.37
C ASN A 308 -13.38 -13.34 12.73
N ALA A 309 -13.30 -12.34 11.86
CA ALA A 309 -12.04 -11.91 11.30
C ALA A 309 -11.09 -11.36 12.37
N LYS A 310 -9.79 -11.56 12.16
CA LYS A 310 -8.74 -10.98 12.99
C LYS A 310 -8.30 -9.64 12.39
N ILE A 311 -7.97 -8.68 13.22
CA ILE A 311 -7.52 -7.34 12.81
C ILE A 311 -6.24 -7.00 13.58
N ILE A 312 -5.16 -6.79 12.84
CA ILE A 312 -3.86 -6.37 13.36
C ILE A 312 -3.63 -4.92 12.94
N ASP A 313 -3.49 -4.03 13.92
CA ASP A 313 -3.15 -2.63 13.72
C ASP A 313 -1.63 -2.44 13.78
N ALA A 314 -1.00 -2.29 12.61
CA ALA A 314 0.42 -2.00 12.49
C ALA A 314 0.68 -0.54 12.85
N ARG A 315 1.34 -0.31 13.99
CA ARG A 315 1.58 1.02 14.55
C ARG A 315 3.06 1.35 14.60
N ARG A 316 3.41 2.62 14.43
CA ARG A 316 4.80 3.12 14.46
C ARG A 316 4.85 4.53 15.02
N ASN A 317 5.98 4.93 15.59
CA ASN A 317 6.20 6.31 16.03
C ASN A 317 5.68 7.34 14.98
N PRO A 318 4.82 8.31 15.38
CA PRO A 318 4.20 9.24 14.45
C PRO A 318 5.18 10.08 13.62
N LEU A 319 6.32 10.46 14.18
CA LEU A 319 7.34 11.24 13.46
C LEU A 319 8.10 10.37 12.47
N ALA A 320 8.45 9.14 12.86
CA ALA A 320 9.09 8.18 11.97
C ALA A 320 8.18 7.79 10.80
N SER A 321 6.91 7.49 11.10
CA SER A 321 5.89 7.15 10.09
C SER A 321 5.61 8.35 9.18
N GLY A 322 5.35 9.53 9.77
CA GLY A 322 5.05 10.75 9.02
C GLY A 322 6.18 11.19 8.10
N TRP A 323 7.44 11.12 8.56
CA TRP A 323 8.59 11.39 7.70
C TRP A 323 8.72 10.37 6.55
N SER A 324 8.52 9.08 6.84
CA SER A 324 8.56 8.03 5.83
C SER A 324 7.43 8.16 4.79
N ILE A 325 6.26 8.67 5.21
CA ILE A 325 5.16 9.03 4.31
C ILE A 325 5.57 10.22 3.43
N TYR A 326 6.07 11.31 4.03
CA TYR A 326 6.41 12.54 3.32
C TYR A 326 7.51 12.37 2.26
N THR A 327 8.41 11.41 2.43
CA THR A 327 9.50 11.11 1.49
C THR A 327 9.13 10.09 0.42
N GLN A 328 7.89 9.60 0.42
CA GLN A 328 7.39 8.67 -0.58
C GLN A 328 6.41 9.38 -1.51
N HIS A 329 6.69 9.32 -2.81
CA HIS A 329 5.67 9.68 -3.79
C HIS A 329 4.64 8.56 -3.86
N PHE A 330 3.39 8.82 -3.50
CA PHE A 330 2.31 7.84 -3.59
C PHE A 330 1.51 8.02 -4.88
N ALA A 331 0.80 6.95 -5.28
CA ALA A 331 -0.17 7.03 -6.35
C ALA A 331 -1.44 7.80 -5.93
N ARG A 332 -2.32 8.06 -6.89
CA ARG A 332 -3.59 8.80 -6.69
C ARG A 332 -4.39 8.29 -5.49
N GLY A 333 -5.03 9.22 -4.77
CA GLY A 333 -5.94 8.92 -3.65
C GLY A 333 -5.33 9.07 -2.25
N THR A 334 -4.07 9.51 -2.15
CA THR A 334 -3.34 9.71 -0.89
C THR A 334 -2.80 11.14 -0.76
N ASN A 335 -3.55 12.12 -1.24
CA ASN A 335 -3.10 13.52 -1.35
C ASN A 335 -2.71 14.18 0.00
N TYR A 336 -3.12 13.61 1.14
CA TYR A 336 -2.69 14.06 2.47
C TYR A 336 -1.19 13.90 2.71
N THR A 337 -0.54 13.00 1.95
CA THR A 337 0.87 12.59 2.16
C THR A 337 1.88 13.63 1.72
N TYR A 338 1.46 14.66 0.98
CA TYR A 338 2.36 15.68 0.43
C TYR A 338 2.48 16.94 1.29
N ASP A 339 1.94 16.94 2.51
CA ASP A 339 2.03 18.07 3.43
C ASP A 339 2.19 17.57 4.86
N LEU A 340 3.22 18.06 5.57
CA LEU A 340 3.55 17.61 6.92
C LEU A 340 2.44 17.89 7.93
N GLN A 341 1.70 18.99 7.79
CA GLN A 341 0.56 19.30 8.66
C GLN A 341 -0.60 18.35 8.35
N HIS A 342 -0.91 18.12 7.07
CA HIS A 342 -1.95 17.17 6.66
C HIS A 342 -1.69 15.74 7.12
N ILE A 343 -0.43 15.28 7.06
CA ILE A 343 -0.02 13.98 7.61
C ILE A 343 -0.33 13.93 9.11
N GLY A 344 0.03 14.97 9.88
CA GLY A 344 -0.22 14.99 11.32
C GLY A 344 -1.70 14.97 11.68
N LEU A 345 -2.53 15.75 10.96
CA LEU A 345 -3.99 15.75 11.13
C LEU A 345 -4.60 14.39 10.79
N TYR A 346 -4.18 13.78 9.68
CA TYR A 346 -4.64 12.45 9.29
C TYR A 346 -4.24 11.36 10.30
N TYR A 347 -3.02 11.46 10.84
CA TYR A 347 -2.53 10.55 11.87
C TYR A 347 -3.40 10.65 13.14
N ARG A 348 -3.79 11.87 13.54
CA ARG A 348 -4.67 12.09 14.69
C ARG A 348 -6.05 11.47 14.48
N ASP A 349 -6.63 11.65 13.30
CA ASP A 349 -7.92 11.05 12.96
C ASP A 349 -7.84 9.52 12.99
N TYR A 350 -6.73 8.94 12.51
CA TYR A 350 -6.42 7.51 12.63
C TYR A 350 -6.35 7.06 14.09
N LEU A 351 -5.63 7.78 14.96
CA LEU A 351 -5.54 7.44 16.39
C LEU A 351 -6.91 7.48 17.06
N SER A 352 -7.70 8.54 16.82
CA SER A 352 -9.04 8.67 17.37
C SER A 352 -9.96 7.52 16.94
N LEU A 353 -9.88 7.09 15.68
CA LEU A 353 -10.60 5.92 15.19
C LEU A 353 -10.14 4.63 15.87
N MET A 354 -8.83 4.39 15.96
CA MET A 354 -8.32 3.18 16.57
C MET A 354 -8.63 3.08 18.07
N ASP A 355 -8.56 4.20 18.79
CA ASP A 355 -8.94 4.26 20.20
C ASP A 355 -10.43 3.94 20.38
N HIS A 356 -11.29 4.48 19.50
CA HIS A 356 -12.71 4.14 19.45
C HIS A 356 -12.92 2.64 19.19
N TRP A 357 -12.24 2.08 18.19
CA TRP A 357 -12.38 0.65 17.87
C TRP A 357 -11.96 -0.27 19.02
N HIS A 358 -10.88 0.06 19.74
CA HIS A 358 -10.50 -0.67 20.94
C HIS A 358 -11.57 -0.60 22.04
N ALA A 359 -12.26 0.54 22.18
CA ALA A 359 -13.30 0.73 23.19
C ALA A 359 -14.60 -0.04 22.88
N VAL A 360 -15.01 -0.10 21.61
CA VAL A 360 -16.29 -0.71 21.19
C VAL A 360 -16.16 -2.16 20.70
N LEU A 361 -14.96 -2.63 20.36
CA LEU A 361 -14.66 -4.00 19.94
C LEU A 361 -13.52 -4.61 20.79
N PRO A 362 -13.69 -4.75 22.12
CA PRO A 362 -12.62 -5.20 23.00
C PRO A 362 -12.10 -6.60 22.60
N GLY A 363 -10.78 -6.74 22.49
CA GLY A 363 -10.11 -8.00 22.13
C GLY A 363 -10.23 -8.40 20.65
N LYS A 364 -10.91 -7.61 19.81
CA LYS A 364 -11.03 -7.88 18.37
C LYS A 364 -9.88 -7.29 17.56
N ILE A 365 -9.07 -6.40 18.12
CA ILE A 365 -7.97 -5.74 17.43
C ILE A 365 -6.70 -5.91 18.24
N LEU A 366 -5.62 -6.35 17.59
CA LEU A 366 -4.29 -6.39 18.17
C LEU A 366 -3.46 -5.23 17.62
N THR A 367 -3.06 -4.28 18.46
CA THR A 367 -2.07 -3.27 18.06
C THR A 367 -0.66 -3.85 18.19
N VAL A 368 0.12 -3.75 17.12
CA VAL A 368 1.52 -4.20 17.06
C VAL A 368 2.40 -3.00 16.76
N GLN A 369 3.23 -2.63 17.71
CA GLN A 369 4.16 -1.52 17.60
C GLN A 369 5.42 -1.97 16.85
N TYR A 370 5.78 -1.29 15.76
CA TYR A 370 6.94 -1.60 14.93
C TYR A 370 8.25 -1.61 15.74
N GLU A 371 8.41 -0.63 16.63
CA GLU A 371 9.57 -0.51 17.52
C GLU A 371 9.73 -1.77 18.38
N ASP A 372 8.65 -2.30 18.95
CA ASP A 372 8.67 -3.52 19.78
C ASP A 372 9.07 -4.75 18.96
N VAL A 373 8.60 -4.84 17.70
CA VAL A 373 8.97 -5.93 16.78
C VAL A 373 10.45 -5.89 16.43
N VAL A 374 11.01 -4.69 16.27
CA VAL A 374 12.45 -4.51 15.99
C VAL A 374 13.29 -4.84 17.22
N GLU A 375 12.82 -4.51 18.41
CA GLU A 375 13.50 -4.78 19.67
C GLU A 375 13.49 -6.28 20.04
N ASP A 376 12.34 -6.95 19.90
CA ASP A 376 12.15 -8.34 20.31
C ASP A 376 11.14 -9.06 19.40
N MET A 377 11.60 -9.43 18.20
CA MET A 377 10.77 -10.06 17.18
C MET A 377 10.11 -11.36 17.64
N GLU A 378 10.81 -12.21 18.40
CA GLU A 378 10.25 -13.51 18.79
C GLU A 378 9.10 -13.36 19.78
N ARG A 379 9.25 -12.49 20.79
CA ARG A 379 8.17 -12.18 21.74
C ARG A 379 6.94 -11.64 21.03
N GLU A 380 7.14 -10.67 20.13
CA GLU A 380 6.05 -10.07 19.39
C GLU A 380 5.39 -11.05 18.43
N LEU A 381 6.16 -11.90 17.75
CA LEU A 381 5.63 -12.97 16.91
C LEU A 381 4.74 -13.93 17.71
N ARG A 382 5.17 -14.38 18.89
CA ARG A 382 4.36 -15.26 19.76
C ARG A 382 3.03 -14.59 20.11
N ARG A 383 3.06 -13.32 20.52
CA ARG A 383 1.85 -12.54 20.83
C ARG A 383 0.88 -12.45 19.64
N ILE A 384 1.41 -12.24 18.44
CA ILE A 384 0.60 -12.15 17.21
C ILE A 384 -0.02 -13.51 16.88
N LEU A 385 0.75 -14.59 16.94
CA LEU A 385 0.26 -15.94 16.65
C LEU A 385 -0.78 -16.40 17.68
N ASP A 386 -0.58 -16.10 18.96
CA ASP A 386 -1.55 -16.37 20.02
C ASP A 386 -2.88 -15.65 19.75
N TYR A 387 -2.84 -14.36 19.37
CA TYR A 387 -4.03 -13.60 18.99
C TYR A 387 -4.74 -14.19 17.76
N CYS A 388 -3.96 -14.67 16.78
CA CYS A 388 -4.46 -15.38 15.59
C CYS A 388 -4.90 -16.82 15.87
N ALA A 389 -4.68 -17.35 17.08
CA ALA A 389 -4.89 -18.75 17.44
C ALA A 389 -4.12 -19.74 16.53
N LEU A 390 -2.84 -19.45 16.32
CA LEU A 390 -1.91 -20.20 15.49
C LEU A 390 -0.71 -20.68 16.30
N GLU A 391 -0.16 -21.83 15.92
CA GLU A 391 1.03 -22.37 16.57
C GLU A 391 2.29 -21.60 16.16
N PHE A 392 3.30 -21.61 17.02
CA PHE A 392 4.58 -20.99 16.69
C PHE A 392 5.33 -21.78 15.63
N GLU A 393 5.62 -21.15 14.49
CA GLU A 393 6.46 -21.71 13.43
C GLU A 393 7.78 -20.92 13.29
N PRO A 394 8.96 -21.56 13.44
CA PRO A 394 10.25 -20.88 13.29
C PRO A 394 10.46 -20.22 11.92
N ALA A 395 9.78 -20.71 10.87
CA ALA A 395 9.85 -20.13 9.53
C ALA A 395 9.44 -18.64 9.50
N CYS A 396 8.55 -18.22 10.41
CA CYS A 396 8.15 -16.82 10.55
C CYS A 396 9.29 -15.90 11.00
N LEU A 397 10.25 -16.40 11.78
CA LEU A 397 11.45 -15.63 12.17
C LEU A 397 12.43 -15.45 11.00
N ASP A 398 12.38 -16.38 10.04
CA ASP A 398 13.22 -16.42 8.84
C ASP A 398 12.55 -15.76 7.62
N PHE A 399 11.60 -14.85 7.84
CA PHE A 399 10.75 -14.25 6.81
C PHE A 399 11.50 -13.64 5.62
N TYR A 400 12.71 -13.13 5.86
CA TYR A 400 13.58 -12.48 4.88
C TYR A 400 14.17 -13.46 3.86
N LYS A 401 14.14 -14.78 4.14
CA LYS A 401 14.56 -15.84 3.20
C LYS A 401 13.48 -16.16 2.17
N SER A 402 12.26 -15.67 2.35
CA SER A 402 11.14 -15.95 1.46
C SER A 402 11.36 -15.36 0.06
N LYS A 403 11.08 -16.18 -0.95
CA LYS A 403 11.09 -15.78 -2.37
C LYS A 403 9.76 -15.21 -2.86
N ARG A 404 8.75 -15.10 -1.98
CA ARG A 404 7.43 -14.56 -2.33
C ARG A 404 7.58 -13.17 -2.94
N ALA A 405 6.76 -12.86 -3.95
CA ALA A 405 6.60 -11.52 -4.45
C ALA A 405 6.07 -10.57 -3.36
N VAL A 406 6.60 -9.34 -3.29
CA VAL A 406 6.17 -8.33 -2.32
C VAL A 406 5.82 -7.04 -3.07
N ALA A 407 4.54 -6.84 -3.33
CA ALA A 407 4.02 -5.76 -4.16
C ALA A 407 3.88 -4.43 -3.42
N THR A 408 4.96 -3.96 -2.78
CA THR A 408 4.93 -2.71 -2.01
C THR A 408 6.21 -1.91 -2.21
N VAL A 409 6.20 -0.65 -1.77
CA VAL A 409 7.39 0.19 -1.69
C VAL A 409 8.40 -0.34 -0.67
N SER A 410 7.96 -1.15 0.29
CA SER A 410 8.82 -1.75 1.32
C SER A 410 9.48 -3.08 0.89
N SER A 411 9.35 -3.50 -0.38
CA SER A 411 9.73 -4.86 -0.84
C SER A 411 11.15 -5.23 -0.45
N GLU A 412 12.13 -4.38 -0.78
CA GLU A 412 13.54 -4.65 -0.50
C GLU A 412 13.84 -4.63 1.01
N GLN A 413 13.11 -3.80 1.76
CA GLN A 413 13.30 -3.67 3.21
C GLN A 413 12.89 -4.94 3.96
N VAL A 414 11.86 -5.65 3.49
CA VAL A 414 11.37 -6.89 4.11
C VAL A 414 12.06 -8.15 3.57
N ARG A 415 12.98 -8.00 2.62
CA ARG A 415 13.93 -9.05 2.16
C ARG A 415 15.25 -9.03 2.95
N GLN A 416 15.34 -8.19 3.97
CA GLN A 416 16.48 -8.14 4.90
C GLN A 416 16.04 -8.63 6.28
N PRO A 417 16.99 -9.18 7.08
CA PRO A 417 16.74 -9.41 8.52
C PRO A 417 16.29 -8.13 9.21
N ILE A 418 15.66 -8.25 10.39
CA ILE A 418 15.30 -7.09 11.21
C ILE A 418 16.52 -6.20 11.44
N TYR A 419 16.34 -4.88 11.28
CA TYR A 419 17.36 -3.87 11.48
C TYR A 419 16.79 -2.63 12.18
N SER A 420 17.64 -1.95 12.94
CA SER A 420 17.24 -0.79 13.76
C SER A 420 17.50 0.57 13.11
N SER A 421 18.24 0.62 11.99
CA SER A 421 18.65 1.88 11.34
C SER A 421 17.47 2.77 10.89
N ALA A 422 16.29 2.17 10.65
CA ALA A 422 15.09 2.93 10.28
C ALA A 422 14.36 3.58 11.47
N LEU A 423 14.62 3.17 12.73
CA LEU A 423 13.90 3.68 13.90
C LEU A 423 14.12 5.19 14.08
N ASP A 424 15.37 5.62 13.93
CA ASP A 424 15.81 6.96 14.29
C ASP A 424 16.17 7.83 13.08
N HIS A 425 16.01 7.34 11.85
CA HIS A 425 16.39 8.08 10.64
C HIS A 425 15.69 9.44 10.51
N TRP A 426 14.45 9.56 11.01
CA TRP A 426 13.69 10.82 11.02
C TRP A 426 14.36 11.91 11.88
N LYS A 427 15.19 11.55 12.86
CA LYS A 427 15.90 12.51 13.73
C LYS A 427 16.84 13.42 12.92
N ASN A 428 17.39 12.92 11.81
CA ASN A 428 18.20 13.73 10.89
C ASN A 428 17.43 14.91 10.28
N TYR A 429 16.10 14.81 10.24
CA TYR A 429 15.18 15.81 9.69
C TYR A 429 14.39 16.54 10.77
N GLU A 430 14.68 16.31 12.05
CA GLU A 430 13.83 16.72 13.16
C GLU A 430 13.49 18.23 13.15
N ARG A 431 14.45 19.07 12.74
CA ARG A 431 14.28 20.52 12.62
C ARG A 431 13.25 20.96 11.57
N HIS A 432 13.00 20.12 10.56
CA HIS A 432 12.06 20.38 9.47
C HIS A 432 10.65 19.86 9.77
N LEU A 433 10.48 19.03 10.81
CA LEU A 433 9.20 18.39 11.16
C LEU A 433 8.29 19.24 12.04
N GLY A 434 8.53 20.56 12.13
CA GLY A 434 7.73 21.50 12.93
C GLY A 434 6.22 21.40 12.65
N PRO A 435 5.76 21.49 11.39
CA PRO A 435 4.33 21.39 11.06
C PRO A 435 3.69 20.05 11.47
N LEU A 436 4.41 18.94 11.27
CA LEU A 436 3.96 17.60 11.69
C LEU A 436 3.82 17.52 13.21
N LYS A 437 4.85 17.97 13.95
CA LYS A 437 4.83 18.01 15.42
C LYS A 437 3.70 18.87 15.96
N ALA A 438 3.44 20.03 15.36
CA ALA A 438 2.35 20.91 15.76
C ALA A 438 0.98 20.22 15.57
N ALA A 439 0.72 19.67 14.38
CA ALA A 439 -0.52 18.97 14.07
C ALA A 439 -0.79 17.75 14.98
N LEU A 440 0.25 17.06 15.43
CA LEU A 440 0.16 15.94 16.37
C LEU A 440 -0.07 16.39 17.83
N ARG A 441 0.35 17.61 18.20
CA ARG A 441 0.27 18.14 19.58
C ARG A 441 -1.03 18.84 19.91
N ASP A 442 -1.77 19.33 18.93
CA ASP A 442 -3.08 19.95 19.14
C ASP A 442 -4.11 18.90 19.58
N THR A 443 -4.04 18.55 20.87
CA THR A 443 -5.03 17.81 21.66
C THR A 443 -5.91 18.72 22.50
N THR A 444 -5.88 20.04 22.27
CA THR A 444 -6.76 20.99 22.94
C THR A 444 -8.08 21.17 22.20
N SER A 445 -9.08 20.38 22.58
CA SER A 445 -10.35 20.85 23.18
C SER A 445 -11.21 19.64 23.56
#